data_AF-A0A8T2W5K8-F1
#
_entry.id   AF-A0A8T2W5K8-F1
#
_cell.length_a   1.000
_cell.length_b   1.000
_cell.length_c   1.000
_cell.angle_alpha   90.00
_cell.angle_beta   90.00
_cell.angle_gamma   90.00
#
_symmetry.space_group_name_H-M   'P 1'
#
loop_
_entity.id
_entity.type
_entity.pdbx_description
1 polymer ?
#
loop_
_entity_poly.entity_id
_entity_poly.type
_entity_poly.pdbx_seq_one_letter_code
_entity_poly.pdbx_strand_id
1 'polypeptide(L)'
;MVEESDPHRTFSKQELIDFMCNRVAPAIPDFSWTAATDALVAKDGYMIVLVQATGHHNGAPLNVGPAFPPVPPSGARVKLPPAVKKVKIEDGKITEIRAVGGKEGTGPLALYKAVGGVVPEKIPKE
;
A
#
# COMPACT_ATOMS: atom_id res chain seq x y z
N MET A 1 19.49 -8.59 12.16
CA MET A 1 18.34 -9.48 11.87
C MET A 1 17.23 -8.56 11.41
N VAL A 2 17.01 -8.50 10.10
CA VAL A 2 16.02 -7.60 9.50
C VAL A 2 14.67 -8.25 9.73
N GLU A 3 13.90 -7.77 10.71
CA GLU A 3 12.50 -8.14 10.80
C GLU A 3 11.79 -7.51 9.60
N GLU A 4 11.53 -8.37 8.61
CA GLU A 4 10.45 -8.18 7.65
C GLU A 4 9.24 -7.63 8.40
N SER A 5 8.62 -6.58 7.88
CA SER A 5 7.32 -6.11 8.32
C SER A 5 6.42 -7.31 8.58
N ASP A 6 5.94 -7.45 9.82
CA ASP A 6 5.10 -8.56 10.27
C ASP A 6 4.16 -9.04 9.12
N PRO A 7 4.36 -10.26 8.59
CA PRO A 7 3.62 -10.75 7.44
C PRO A 7 2.12 -10.88 7.71
N HIS A 8 1.67 -10.62 8.94
CA HIS A 8 0.29 -10.73 9.38
C HIS A 8 -0.34 -9.42 9.89
N ARG A 9 0.29 -8.25 9.67
CA ARG A 9 -0.35 -6.99 10.04
C ARG A 9 -1.69 -6.84 9.31
N THR A 10 -2.76 -6.94 10.08
CA THR A 10 -4.12 -6.71 9.61
C THR A 10 -4.44 -5.23 9.76
N PHE A 11 -4.83 -4.58 8.67
CA PHE A 11 -5.36 -3.23 8.72
C PHE A 11 -6.88 -3.29 8.82
N SER A 12 -7.44 -2.52 9.74
CA SER A 12 -8.86 -2.22 9.74
C SER A 12 -9.22 -1.41 8.48
N LYS A 13 -10.51 -1.45 8.12
CA LYS A 13 -11.05 -0.62 7.04
C LYS A 13 -10.75 0.87 7.29
N GLN A 14 -10.86 1.33 8.54
CA GLN A 14 -10.63 2.73 8.88
C GLN A 14 -9.16 3.11 8.69
N GLU A 15 -8.21 2.29 9.13
CA GLU A 15 -6.78 2.55 8.91
C GLU A 15 -6.43 2.63 7.42
N LEU A 16 -7.02 1.76 6.60
CA LEU A 16 -6.82 1.82 5.15
C LEU A 16 -7.40 3.11 4.56
N ILE A 17 -8.62 3.49 4.94
CA ILE A 17 -9.25 4.74 4.50
C ILE A 17 -8.40 5.94 4.92
N ASP A 18 -7.98 6.00 6.18
CA ASP A 18 -7.17 7.09 6.70
C ASP A 18 -5.84 7.18 5.97
N PHE A 19 -5.19 6.04 5.72
CA PHE A 19 -3.95 6.01 4.96
C PHE A 19 -4.15 6.55 3.54
N MET A 20 -5.17 6.08 2.82
CA MET A 20 -5.40 6.48 1.44
C MET A 20 -5.87 7.93 1.31
N CYS A 21 -6.87 8.32 2.09
CA CYS A 21 -7.54 9.61 1.95
C CYS A 21 -6.82 10.76 2.65
N ASN A 22 -6.17 10.50 3.79
CA ASN A 22 -5.55 11.57 4.58
C ASN A 22 -4.03 11.64 4.41
N ARG A 23 -3.41 10.64 3.76
CA ARG A 23 -1.95 10.61 3.58
C ARG A 23 -1.54 10.48 2.11
N VAL A 24 -2.05 9.48 1.39
CA VAL A 24 -1.65 9.25 -0.01
C VAL A 24 -2.25 10.29 -0.95
N ALA A 25 -3.57 10.47 -0.96
CA ALA A 25 -4.25 11.37 -1.89
C ALA A 25 -3.78 12.84 -1.76
N PRO A 26 -3.54 13.39 -0.54
CA PRO A 26 -3.00 14.74 -0.42
C PRO A 26 -1.54 14.85 -0.88
N ALA A 27 -0.73 13.83 -0.69
CA ALA A 27 0.69 13.84 -1.07
C ALA A 27 0.91 13.57 -2.58
N ILE A 28 0.04 12.78 -3.18
CA ILE A 28 0.10 12.33 -4.57
C ILE A 28 -1.29 12.60 -5.20
N PRO A 29 -1.58 13.83 -5.61
CA PRO A 29 -2.92 14.22 -6.08
C PRO A 29 -3.39 13.47 -7.35
N ASP A 30 -2.44 12.98 -8.15
CA ASP A 30 -2.68 12.18 -9.35
C ASP A 30 -2.50 10.66 -9.10
N PHE A 31 -2.57 10.24 -7.83
CA PHE A 31 -2.42 8.84 -7.46
C PHE A 31 -3.42 7.96 -8.20
N SER A 32 -2.92 6.90 -8.82
CA SER A 32 -3.73 5.91 -9.51
C SER A 32 -3.42 4.52 -8.97
N TRP A 33 -4.49 3.77 -8.70
CA TRP A 33 -4.44 2.38 -8.29
C TRP A 33 -5.22 1.54 -9.28
N THR A 34 -4.51 0.93 -10.22
CA THR A 34 -5.11 0.06 -11.21
C THR A 34 -5.24 -1.35 -10.67
N ALA A 35 -6.25 -2.08 -11.16
CA ALA A 35 -6.51 -3.47 -10.83
C ALA A 35 -6.79 -4.27 -12.11
N ALA A 36 -6.31 -5.50 -12.15
CA ALA A 36 -6.56 -6.48 -13.20
C ALA A 36 -6.89 -7.84 -12.57
N THR A 37 -7.93 -8.50 -13.07
CA THR A 37 -8.38 -9.82 -12.62
C THR A 37 -9.05 -10.54 -13.79
N ASP A 38 -8.98 -11.86 -13.82
CA ASP A 38 -9.74 -12.73 -14.72
C ASP A 38 -11.13 -13.09 -14.17
N ALA A 39 -11.48 -12.56 -12.97
CA ALA A 39 -12.70 -12.84 -12.23
C ALA A 39 -12.91 -14.32 -11.85
N LEU A 40 -11.85 -15.14 -11.89
CA LEU A 40 -11.93 -16.54 -11.47
C LEU A 40 -11.79 -16.64 -9.95
N VAL A 41 -12.75 -17.34 -9.33
CA VAL A 41 -12.72 -17.68 -7.91
C VAL A 41 -11.97 -18.99 -7.74
N ALA A 42 -10.87 -18.95 -6.99
CA ALA A 42 -10.10 -20.13 -6.64
C ALA A 42 -10.87 -21.03 -5.66
N LYS A 43 -10.40 -22.27 -5.48
CA LYS A 43 -11.03 -23.26 -4.60
C LYS A 43 -11.15 -22.81 -3.13
N ASP A 44 -10.32 -21.85 -2.72
CA ASP A 44 -10.34 -21.27 -1.36
C ASP A 44 -11.34 -20.11 -1.21
N GLY A 45 -12.12 -19.80 -2.26
CA GLY A 45 -13.14 -18.75 -2.25
C GLY A 45 -12.60 -17.34 -2.54
N TYR A 46 -11.32 -17.20 -2.93
CA TYR A 46 -10.72 -15.91 -3.27
C TYR A 46 -10.54 -15.74 -4.77
N MET A 47 -10.66 -14.49 -5.23
CA MET A 47 -10.17 -14.09 -6.55
C MET A 47 -8.75 -13.54 -6.43
N ILE A 48 -7.96 -13.74 -7.48
CA ILE A 48 -6.65 -13.12 -7.62
C ILE A 48 -6.80 -11.79 -8.36
N VAL A 49 -6.27 -10.73 -7.76
CA VAL A 49 -6.24 -9.39 -8.33
C VAL A 49 -4.80 -8.89 -8.36
N LEU A 50 -4.33 -8.50 -9.53
CA LEU A 50 -3.09 -7.77 -9.70
C LEU A 50 -3.37 -6.29 -9.58
N VAL A 51 -2.63 -5.59 -8.72
CA VAL A 51 -2.81 -4.16 -8.52
C VAL A 51 -1.52 -3.40 -8.70
N GLN A 52 -1.58 -2.19 -9.25
CA GLN A 52 -0.39 -1.34 -9.43
C GLN A 52 -0.68 0.10 -9.00
N ALA A 53 0.26 0.70 -8.27
CA ALA A 53 0.19 2.08 -7.81
C ALA A 53 1.14 2.97 -8.62
N THR A 54 0.64 4.12 -9.08
CA THR A 54 1.41 5.15 -9.80
C THR A 54 1.01 6.56 -9.37
N GLY A 55 1.84 7.56 -9.66
CA GLY A 55 1.54 8.98 -9.43
C GLY A 55 2.81 9.85 -9.31
N HIS A 56 2.66 11.10 -8.90
CA HIS A 56 3.75 12.05 -8.65
C HIS A 56 3.64 12.70 -7.27
N HIS A 57 4.74 12.69 -6.52
CA HIS A 57 4.80 13.27 -5.18
C HIS A 57 4.98 14.80 -5.23
N ASN A 58 3.87 15.49 -5.50
CA ASN A 58 3.81 16.94 -5.72
C ASN A 58 2.88 17.68 -4.75
N GLY A 59 2.21 16.96 -3.84
CA GLY A 59 1.19 17.51 -2.96
C GLY A 59 1.72 17.90 -1.58
N ALA A 60 1.06 17.45 -0.53
CA ALA A 60 1.50 17.60 0.86
C ALA A 60 2.66 16.62 1.20
N PRO A 61 3.38 16.80 2.33
CA PRO A 61 4.35 15.82 2.77
C PRO A 61 3.73 14.43 3.00
N LEU A 62 4.34 13.38 2.43
CA LEU A 62 3.89 12.01 2.65
C LEU A 62 4.26 11.53 4.06
N ASN A 63 3.27 11.09 4.82
CA ASN A 63 3.45 10.45 6.12
C ASN A 63 2.89 9.02 6.06
N VAL A 64 3.66 8.00 6.45
CA VAL A 64 3.20 6.60 6.46
C VAL A 64 2.95 6.04 7.86
N GLY A 65 3.16 6.85 8.90
CA GLY A 65 2.91 6.48 10.29
C GLY A 65 3.81 7.27 11.25
N PRO A 66 3.50 7.26 12.55
CA PRO A 66 4.22 8.05 13.55
C PRO A 66 5.71 7.68 13.68
N ALA A 67 6.07 6.44 13.34
CA ALA A 67 7.45 5.97 13.36
C ALA A 67 8.34 6.53 12.22
N PHE A 68 7.74 7.21 11.23
CA PHE A 68 8.44 7.68 10.03
C PHE A 68 8.37 9.20 9.92
N PRO A 69 9.50 9.89 9.69
CA PRO A 69 9.48 11.31 9.36
C PRO A 69 8.64 11.59 8.11
N PRO A 70 7.84 12.66 8.06
CA PRO A 70 7.17 13.06 6.83
C PRO A 70 8.18 13.38 5.72
N VAL A 71 7.91 12.92 4.50
CA VAL A 71 8.74 13.22 3.32
C VAL A 71 8.18 14.46 2.63
N PRO A 72 8.92 15.57 2.51
CA PRO A 72 8.45 16.73 1.77
C PRO A 72 8.28 16.41 0.26
N PRO A 73 7.43 17.16 -0.46
CA PRO A 73 7.19 16.95 -1.89
C PRO A 73 8.50 16.89 -2.66
N SER A 74 8.71 15.83 -3.43
CA SER A 74 10.00 15.52 -4.05
C SER A 74 9.97 15.58 -5.58
N GLY A 75 8.79 15.74 -6.20
CA GLY A 75 8.67 15.63 -7.65
C GLY A 75 8.78 14.19 -8.17
N ALA A 76 9.03 13.22 -7.29
CA ALA A 76 9.32 11.85 -7.66
C ALA A 76 8.11 11.22 -8.36
N ARG A 77 8.36 10.63 -9.53
CA ARG A 77 7.40 9.76 -10.20
C ARG A 77 7.40 8.40 -9.52
N VAL A 78 6.28 8.04 -8.93
CA VAL A 78 6.03 6.74 -8.34
C VAL A 78 5.50 5.78 -9.40
N LYS A 79 6.13 4.62 -9.50
CA LYS A 79 5.60 3.45 -10.22
C LYS A 79 6.02 2.20 -9.46
N LEU A 80 5.16 1.75 -8.54
CA LEU A 80 5.44 0.53 -7.80
C LEU A 80 5.27 -0.70 -8.73
N PRO A 81 6.04 -1.78 -8.53
CA PRO A 81 5.76 -3.05 -9.18
C PRO A 81 4.34 -3.54 -8.87
N PRO A 82 3.72 -4.33 -9.76
CA PRO A 82 2.42 -4.93 -9.48
C PRO A 82 2.46 -5.81 -8.22
N ALA A 83 1.44 -5.70 -7.38
CA ALA A 83 1.22 -6.51 -6.19
C ALA A 83 0.07 -7.49 -6.42
N VAL A 84 0.21 -8.72 -5.91
CA VAL A 84 -0.86 -9.72 -5.93
C VAL A 84 -1.70 -9.58 -4.68
N LYS A 85 -3.02 -9.48 -4.86
CA LYS A 85 -4.02 -9.49 -3.79
C LYS A 85 -4.95 -10.67 -3.97
N LYS A 86 -5.29 -11.32 -2.86
CA LYS A 86 -6.42 -12.24 -2.76
C LYS A 86 -7.62 -11.45 -2.24
N VAL A 87 -8.72 -11.46 -2.97
CA VAL A 87 -9.93 -10.70 -2.61
C VAL A 87 -11.09 -11.66 -2.44
N LYS A 88 -11.77 -11.59 -1.30
CA LYS A 88 -12.99 -12.35 -1.04
C LYS A 88 -14.19 -11.44 -1.24
N ILE A 89 -15.20 -11.94 -1.97
CA ILE A 89 -16.45 -11.23 -2.23
C ILE A 89 -17.62 -12.09 -1.74
N GLU A 90 -18.50 -11.48 -0.95
CA GLU A 90 -19.74 -12.07 -0.46
C GLU A 90 -20.86 -11.04 -0.68
N ASP A 91 -22.00 -11.48 -1.22
CA ASP A 91 -23.15 -10.63 -1.54
C ASP A 91 -22.79 -9.36 -2.34
N GLY A 92 -21.88 -9.51 -3.32
CA GLY A 92 -21.40 -8.42 -4.17
C GLY A 92 -20.50 -7.40 -3.47
N LYS A 93 -20.06 -7.65 -2.24
CA LYS A 93 -19.18 -6.76 -1.45
C LYS A 93 -17.86 -7.44 -1.16
N ILE A 94 -16.77 -6.66 -1.20
CA ILE A 94 -15.47 -7.13 -0.74
C ILE A 94 -15.52 -7.26 0.79
N THR A 95 -15.30 -8.48 1.29
CA THR A 95 -15.27 -8.76 2.73
C THR A 95 -13.85 -8.94 3.26
N GLU A 96 -12.91 -9.32 2.40
CA GLU A 96 -11.51 -9.50 2.80
C GLU A 96 -10.54 -9.22 1.64
N ILE A 97 -9.42 -8.56 1.95
CA ILE A 97 -8.30 -8.36 1.02
C ILE A 97 -7.02 -8.84 1.72
N ARG A 98 -6.40 -9.87 1.17
CA ARG A 98 -5.10 -10.39 1.62
C ARG A 98 -4.01 -9.96 0.65
N ALA A 99 -2.93 -9.37 1.16
CA ALA A 99 -1.71 -9.26 0.39
C ALA A 99 -1.09 -10.66 0.27
N VAL A 100 -0.90 -11.14 -0.96
CA VAL A 100 -0.14 -12.38 -1.17
C VAL A 100 1.29 -11.97 -1.39
N GLY A 101 2.16 -12.24 -0.41
CA GLY A 101 3.62 -12.09 -0.47
C GLY A 101 4.09 -10.95 -1.38
N GLY A 102 4.29 -9.76 -0.83
CA GLY A 102 4.74 -8.62 -1.61
C GLY A 102 6.07 -8.96 -2.29
N LYS A 103 6.13 -8.85 -3.63
CA LYS A 103 7.43 -8.63 -4.26
C LYS A 103 8.08 -7.43 -3.56
N GLU A 104 9.38 -7.48 -3.34
CA GLU A 104 10.14 -6.33 -2.85
C GLU A 104 9.71 -5.08 -3.64
N GLY A 105 9.43 -3.99 -2.92
CA GLY A 105 8.99 -2.74 -3.54
C GLY A 105 7.48 -2.54 -3.68
N THR A 106 6.63 -3.29 -2.96
CA THR A 106 5.17 -3.02 -2.91
C THR A 106 4.71 -2.51 -1.54
N GLY A 107 3.55 -1.84 -1.49
CA GLY A 107 2.89 -1.41 -0.24
C GLY A 107 3.36 -0.04 0.32
N PRO A 108 2.87 0.35 1.51
CA PRO A 108 3.09 1.67 2.09
C PRO A 108 4.58 2.04 2.27
N LEU A 109 5.39 1.10 2.74
CA LEU A 109 6.82 1.35 2.96
C LEU A 109 7.58 1.51 1.63
N ALA A 110 7.20 0.76 0.61
CA ALA A 110 7.79 0.92 -0.72
C ALA A 110 7.41 2.27 -1.34
N LEU A 111 6.17 2.71 -1.15
CA LEU A 111 5.73 4.05 -1.55
C LEU A 111 6.58 5.13 -0.86
N TYR A 112 6.75 5.02 0.45
CA TYR A 112 7.58 5.93 1.25
C TYR A 112 9.02 6.00 0.74
N LYS A 113 9.65 4.84 0.49
CA LYS A 113 11.00 4.78 -0.10
C LYS A 113 11.04 5.37 -1.51
N ALA A 114 10.03 5.10 -2.34
CA ALA A 114 9.96 5.57 -3.72
C ALA A 114 9.89 7.10 -3.84
N VAL A 115 9.41 7.79 -2.81
CA VAL A 115 9.37 9.27 -2.76
C VAL A 115 10.57 9.91 -2.06
N GLY A 116 11.55 9.11 -1.60
CA GLY A 116 12.76 9.58 -0.93
C GLY A 116 12.78 9.39 0.59
N GLY A 117 11.79 8.69 1.15
CA GLY A 117 11.73 8.40 2.58
C GLY A 117 12.83 7.45 3.05
N VAL A 118 13.47 7.80 4.17
CA VAL A 118 14.48 6.96 4.82
C VAL A 118 13.84 6.20 5.96
N VAL A 119 14.01 4.88 5.98
CA VAL A 119 13.51 3.98 7.03
C VAL A 119 14.48 4.03 8.20
N PRO A 120 14.04 4.43 9.41
CA PRO A 120 14.90 4.42 10.59
C PRO A 120 15.40 3.01 10.92
N GLU A 121 16.64 2.87 11.38
CA GLU A 121 17.22 1.58 11.78
C GLU A 121 16.51 0.95 12.99
N LYS A 122 15.78 1.75 13.77
CA LYS A 122 14.95 1.32 14.89
C LYS A 122 13.56 1.91 14.73
N ILE A 123 12.56 1.07 14.52
CA ILE A 123 11.15 1.45 14.57
C ILE A 123 10.75 1.50 16.05
N PRO A 124 10.33 2.65 16.61
CA PRO A 124 9.82 2.70 17.96
C PRO A 124 8.65 1.72 18.11
N LYS A 125 8.68 0.88 19.15
CA LYS A 125 7.56 -0.02 19.47
C LYS A 125 6.40 0.83 20.00
N GLU A 126 5.23 0.71 19.39
CA GLU A 126 3.95 1.17 19.96
C GLU A 126 3.53 0.27 21.12
#